data_AF-A0A960MR67-F1
#
_entry.id   AF-A0A960MR67-F1
#
_cell.length_a   1.000
_cell.length_b   1.000
_cell.length_c   1.000
_cell.angle_alpha   90.00
_cell.angle_beta   90.00
_cell.angle_gamma   90.00
#
_symmetry.space_group_name_H-M   'P 1'
#
loop_
_entity.id
_entity.type
_entity.pdbx_description
1 polymer ?
#
loop_
_entity_poly.entity_id
_entity_poly.type
_entity_poly.pdbx_seq_one_letter_code
_entity_poly.pdbx_strand_id
1 'polypeptide(L)'
;MSKRNQSAPASFRKSLHSGFTLMELMVVIVIIGILATITIPASKGILKRANEMATKNDALQLKAGIGSYFTEYRKYPKRNPQPDDGANPDRSDHALMDILLASDREAEKGGLNPRRIPFYSGSKAKPAEGGKFRKGVKAEADGSGELWDPWSEYYYVVMDTDYNNRIPAPTFVREVKSIPQGVIVWSTGEHLTDDNDNITTW
;
A
#
# COMPACT_ATOMS: atom_id res chain seq x y z
N MET A 1 -42.37 -71.53 -64.03
CA MET A 1 -41.97 -71.41 -62.61
C MET A 1 -40.66 -70.64 -62.56
N SER A 2 -40.49 -69.75 -61.58
CA SER A 2 -39.24 -69.06 -61.16
C SER A 2 -38.97 -67.61 -61.61
N LYS A 3 -39.51 -66.71 -60.78
CA LYS A 3 -38.90 -65.51 -60.14
C LYS A 3 -38.23 -64.42 -60.99
N ARG A 4 -38.95 -63.29 -61.11
CA ARG A 4 -38.40 -61.93 -61.30
C ARG A 4 -37.55 -61.56 -60.09
N ASN A 5 -36.30 -61.17 -60.31
CA ASN A 5 -35.44 -60.59 -59.29
C ASN A 5 -35.74 -59.08 -59.20
N GLN A 6 -36.37 -58.66 -58.10
CA GLN A 6 -36.51 -57.25 -57.71
C GLN A 6 -35.37 -56.93 -56.74
N SER A 7 -34.55 -55.93 -57.06
CA SER A 7 -33.57 -55.35 -56.14
C SER A 7 -33.95 -53.88 -55.90
N ALA A 8 -34.07 -53.54 -54.61
CA ALA A 8 -34.68 -52.33 -54.04
C ALA A 8 -33.99 -51.00 -54.44
N PRO A 9 -34.70 -49.86 -54.35
CA PRO A 9 -34.09 -48.55 -54.57
C PRO A 9 -33.14 -48.17 -53.43
N ALA A 10 -31.95 -47.69 -53.76
CA ALA A 10 -31.01 -47.10 -52.81
C ALA A 10 -31.61 -45.82 -52.21
N SER A 11 -31.80 -45.76 -50.89
CA SER A 11 -32.25 -44.56 -50.20
C SER A 11 -31.08 -43.61 -50.00
N PHE A 12 -31.11 -42.48 -50.70
CA PHE A 12 -30.19 -41.37 -50.46
C PHE A 12 -30.51 -40.74 -49.10
N ARG A 13 -29.70 -41.04 -48.08
CA ARG A 13 -29.69 -40.26 -46.83
C ARG A 13 -29.16 -38.86 -47.15
N LYS A 14 -30.02 -37.85 -47.12
CA LYS A 14 -29.58 -36.44 -47.14
C LYS A 14 -28.78 -36.16 -45.87
N SER A 15 -27.47 -36.03 -46.02
CA SER A 15 -26.62 -35.33 -45.05
C SER A 15 -27.09 -33.87 -45.02
N LEU A 16 -27.74 -33.47 -43.93
CA LEU A 16 -27.99 -32.06 -43.64
C LEU A 16 -26.64 -31.41 -43.35
N HIS A 17 -26.01 -30.84 -44.37
CA HIS A 17 -24.89 -29.94 -44.18
C HIS A 17 -25.40 -28.70 -43.42
N SER A 18 -25.17 -28.68 -42.11
CA SER A 18 -25.32 -27.48 -41.29
C SER A 18 -24.10 -26.59 -41.58
N GLY A 19 -24.24 -25.74 -42.59
CA GLY A 19 -23.28 -24.69 -42.89
C GLY A 19 -23.59 -23.44 -42.06
N PHE A 20 -22.57 -22.88 -41.42
CA PHE A 20 -22.66 -21.62 -40.71
C PHE A 20 -23.02 -20.50 -41.70
N THR A 21 -24.06 -19.71 -41.41
CA THR A 21 -24.42 -18.60 -42.29
C THR A 21 -23.47 -17.42 -42.08
N LEU A 22 -23.21 -16.68 -43.15
CA LEU A 22 -22.44 -15.43 -43.07
C LEU A 22 -23.08 -14.46 -42.07
N MET A 23 -24.42 -14.46 -41.99
CA MET A 23 -25.19 -13.65 -41.05
C MET A 23 -24.95 -14.04 -39.59
N GLU A 24 -24.87 -15.34 -39.27
CA GLU A 24 -24.53 -15.80 -37.92
C GLU A 24 -23.15 -15.32 -37.49
N LEU A 25 -22.17 -15.35 -38.40
CA LEU A 25 -20.83 -14.84 -38.10
C LEU A 25 -20.80 -13.31 -37.95
N MET A 26 -21.56 -12.59 -38.78
CA MET A 26 -21.65 -11.13 -38.72
C MET A 26 -22.27 -10.64 -37.41
N VAL A 27 -23.33 -11.28 -36.94
CA VAL A 27 -23.96 -10.92 -35.66
C VAL A 27 -23.00 -11.17 -34.50
N VAL A 28 -22.22 -12.25 -34.52
CA VAL A 28 -21.25 -12.57 -33.47
C VAL A 28 -20.15 -11.50 -33.37
N ILE A 29 -19.55 -11.09 -34.49
CA ILE A 29 -18.51 -10.05 -34.46
C ILE A 29 -19.07 -8.68 -34.07
N VAL A 30 -20.33 -8.38 -34.42
CA VAL A 30 -21.04 -7.17 -33.99
C VAL A 30 -21.26 -7.19 -32.48
N ILE A 31 -21.74 -8.30 -31.92
CA ILE A 31 -21.93 -8.44 -30.47
C ILE A 31 -20.59 -8.36 -29.72
N ILE A 32 -19.54 -9.03 -30.20
CA ILE A 32 -18.19 -8.93 -29.61
C ILE A 32 -17.67 -7.49 -29.70
N GLY A 33 -17.90 -6.79 -30.81
CA GLY A 33 -17.53 -5.38 -30.96
C GLY A 33 -18.24 -4.47 -29.96
N ILE A 34 -19.52 -4.69 -29.68
CA ILE A 34 -20.29 -3.94 -28.68
C ILE A 34 -19.83 -4.30 -27.25
N LEU A 35 -19.57 -5.58 -26.95
CA LEU A 35 -19.10 -5.98 -25.62
C LEU A 35 -17.68 -5.48 -25.34
N ALA A 36 -16.82 -5.47 -26.36
CA ALA A 36 -15.45 -4.97 -26.25
C ALA A 36 -15.39 -3.49 -25.84
N THR A 37 -16.35 -2.66 -26.27
CA THR A 37 -16.39 -1.24 -25.89
C THR A 37 -16.85 -1.01 -24.45
N ILE A 38 -17.57 -1.95 -23.85
CA ILE A 38 -18.13 -1.83 -22.49
C ILE A 38 -17.16 -2.35 -21.41
N THR A 39 -16.03 -2.97 -21.79
CA THR A 39 -15.20 -3.77 -20.87
C THR A 39 -14.10 -2.98 -20.13
N ILE A 40 -14.31 -1.71 -19.73
CA ILE A 40 -13.38 -1.04 -18.81
C ILE A 40 -14.12 -0.35 -17.67
N PRO A 41 -14.28 -0.99 -16.50
CA PRO A 41 -14.54 -0.25 -15.28
C PRO A 41 -13.24 0.42 -14.82
N ALA A 42 -13.18 1.75 -14.92
CA ALA A 42 -12.11 2.56 -14.33
C ALA A 42 -12.24 2.59 -12.80
N SER A 43 -11.64 1.63 -12.11
CA SER A 43 -11.73 1.48 -10.65
C SER A 43 -10.78 2.42 -9.89
N LYS A 44 -10.74 3.71 -10.24
CA LYS A 44 -9.89 4.71 -9.55
C LYS A 44 -10.23 4.80 -8.05
N GLY A 45 -11.51 4.75 -7.70
CA GLY A 45 -11.96 4.80 -6.30
C GLY A 45 -11.59 3.55 -5.48
N ILE A 46 -11.54 2.36 -6.09
CA ILE A 46 -11.13 1.12 -5.40
C ILE A 46 -9.64 1.17 -5.10
N LEU A 47 -8.83 1.62 -6.06
CA LEU A 47 -7.38 1.78 -5.86
C LEU A 47 -7.08 2.83 -4.79
N LYS A 48 -7.80 3.96 -4.77
CA LYS A 48 -7.69 4.97 -3.71
C LYS A 48 -7.95 4.38 -2.33
N ARG A 49 -9.09 3.71 -2.14
CA ARG A 49 -9.41 3.06 -0.85
C ARG A 49 -8.39 1.98 -0.47
N ALA A 50 -7.90 1.21 -1.44
CA ALA A 50 -6.86 0.21 -1.18
C ALA A 50 -5.54 0.85 -0.71
N ASN A 51 -5.20 2.02 -1.24
CA ASN A 51 -4.05 2.80 -0.80
C ASN A 51 -4.30 3.38 0.60
N GLU A 52 -5.45 4.00 0.86
CA GLU A 52 -5.81 4.53 2.19
C GLU A 52 -5.75 3.45 3.28
N MET A 53 -6.28 2.26 3.00
CA MET A 53 -6.21 1.11 3.92
C MET A 53 -4.77 0.63 4.14
N ALA A 54 -3.95 0.57 3.08
CA ALA A 54 -2.54 0.20 3.21
C ALA A 54 -1.80 1.22 4.08
N THR A 55 -2.01 2.51 3.84
CA THR A 55 -1.41 3.60 4.62
C THR A 55 -1.81 3.53 6.08
N LYS A 56 -3.10 3.32 6.36
CA LYS A 56 -3.58 3.17 7.73
C LYS A 56 -2.95 1.97 8.43
N ASN A 57 -2.82 0.84 7.74
CA ASN A 57 -2.19 -0.36 8.29
C ASN A 57 -0.70 -0.15 8.58
N ASP A 58 0.03 0.49 7.66
CA ASP A 58 1.45 0.79 7.84
C ASP A 58 1.66 1.78 9.00
N ALA A 59 0.81 2.82 9.11
CA ALA A 59 0.84 3.78 10.22
C ALA A 59 0.57 3.11 11.58
N LEU A 60 -0.38 2.18 11.64
CA LEU A 60 -0.67 1.39 12.84
C LEU A 60 0.49 0.46 13.21
N GLN A 61 1.12 -0.19 12.23
CA GLN A 61 2.30 -1.01 12.45
C GLN A 61 3.47 -0.16 12.95
N LEU A 62 3.66 1.04 12.41
CA LEU A 62 4.70 1.96 12.86
C LEU A 62 4.47 2.37 14.31
N LYS A 63 3.24 2.78 14.65
CA LYS A 63 2.83 3.08 16.03
C LYS A 63 3.06 1.91 16.98
N ALA A 64 2.70 0.70 16.57
CA ALA A 64 2.91 -0.51 17.37
C ALA A 64 4.40 -0.84 17.55
N GLY A 65 5.22 -0.66 16.52
CA GLY A 65 6.66 -0.82 16.57
C GLY A 65 7.32 0.14 17.54
N ILE A 66 6.95 1.42 17.50
CA ILE A 66 7.40 2.44 18.46
C ILE A 66 6.98 2.06 19.89
N GLY A 67 5.74 1.60 20.09
CA GLY A 67 5.27 1.14 21.40
C GLY A 67 6.05 -0.08 21.92
N SER A 68 6.44 -1.00 21.03
CA SER A 68 7.26 -2.17 21.36
C SER A 68 8.68 -1.75 21.72
N TYR A 69 9.27 -0.81 20.97
CA TYR A 69 10.56 -0.21 21.30
C TYR A 69 10.52 0.47 22.68
N PHE A 70 9.47 1.23 22.97
CA PHE A 70 9.29 1.87 24.29
C PHE A 70 9.17 0.84 25.41
N THR A 71 8.52 -0.31 25.15
CA THR A 71 8.41 -1.39 26.13
C THR A 71 9.78 -2.01 26.44
N GLU A 72 10.62 -2.19 25.42
CA GLU A 72 11.97 -2.74 25.55
C GLU A 72 12.93 -1.78 26.25
N TYR A 73 12.98 -0.52 25.82
CA TYR A 73 14.02 0.44 26.21
C TYR A 73 13.56 1.52 27.18
N ARG A 74 12.25 1.59 27.50
CA ARG A 74 11.63 2.61 28.36
C ARG A 74 11.87 4.05 27.91
N LYS A 75 12.16 4.23 26.62
CA LYS A 75 12.44 5.52 25.97
C LYS A 75 11.85 5.48 24.57
N TYR A 76 11.47 6.63 24.04
CA TYR A 76 11.02 6.72 22.65
C TYR A 76 12.22 6.69 21.68
N PRO A 77 12.06 6.13 20.47
CA PRO A 77 13.09 6.08 19.44
C PRO A 77 13.25 7.47 18.80
N LYS A 78 13.85 8.39 19.54
CA LYS A 78 14.12 9.75 19.09
C LYS A 78 15.62 10.01 19.11
N ARG A 79 16.18 10.31 17.94
CA ARG A 79 17.55 10.78 17.80
C ARG A 79 17.60 12.29 18.01
N ASN A 80 18.78 12.78 18.38
CA ASN A 80 19.01 14.22 18.39
C ASN A 80 18.87 14.75 16.95
N PRO A 81 18.09 15.84 16.74
CA PRO A 81 17.98 16.44 15.42
C PRO A 81 19.36 16.76 14.86
N GLN A 82 19.66 16.24 13.68
CA GLN A 82 20.88 16.51 12.94
C GLN A 82 20.65 17.68 11.97
N PRO A 83 21.67 18.51 11.65
CA PRO A 83 21.46 19.70 10.82
C PRO A 83 20.87 19.46 9.42
N ASP A 84 20.91 18.23 8.93
CA ASP A 84 20.37 17.76 7.66
C ASP A 84 18.92 17.24 7.71
N ASP A 85 18.34 17.05 8.91
CA ASP A 85 16.99 16.47 9.11
C ASP A 85 15.83 17.40 8.64
N GLY A 86 16.14 18.60 8.16
CA GLY A 86 15.13 19.58 7.76
C GLY A 86 14.24 20.02 8.92
N ALA A 87 13.04 20.55 8.61
CA ALA A 87 12.15 21.17 9.60
C ALA A 87 11.27 20.18 10.40
N ASN A 88 11.33 18.87 10.12
CA ASN A 88 10.45 17.86 10.72
C ASN A 88 11.25 16.60 11.10
N PRO A 89 11.85 16.57 12.31
CA PRO A 89 12.77 15.51 12.72
C PRO A 89 12.09 14.17 13.05
N ASP A 90 10.76 14.13 13.18
CA ASP A 90 10.02 12.94 13.58
C ASP A 90 9.16 12.42 12.40
N ARG A 91 9.80 11.97 11.32
CA ARG A 91 9.18 11.34 10.14
C ARG A 91 9.60 9.88 10.01
N SER A 92 8.92 9.12 9.15
CA SER A 92 9.32 7.75 8.80
C SER A 92 10.44 7.69 7.77
N ASP A 93 11.37 8.64 7.86
CA ASP A 93 12.61 8.71 7.10
C ASP A 93 13.69 7.85 7.79
N HIS A 94 14.94 8.03 7.38
CA HIS A 94 16.09 7.28 7.89
C HIS A 94 16.25 7.36 9.42
N ALA A 95 16.03 8.51 10.06
CA ALA A 95 16.36 8.67 11.48
C ALA A 95 15.54 7.74 12.38
N LEU A 96 14.22 7.69 12.17
CA LEU A 96 13.33 6.80 12.92
C LEU A 96 13.43 5.36 12.41
N MET A 97 13.42 5.18 11.09
CA MET A 97 13.35 3.84 10.51
C MET A 97 14.64 3.05 10.71
N ASP A 98 15.81 3.67 10.74
CA ASP A 98 17.07 2.97 11.03
C ASP A 98 17.06 2.35 12.43
N ILE A 99 16.46 3.05 13.40
CA ILE A 99 16.26 2.53 14.76
C ILE A 99 15.29 1.35 14.73
N LEU A 100 14.15 1.50 14.06
CA LEU A 100 13.09 0.48 14.04
C LEU A 100 13.42 -0.74 13.17
N LEU A 101 14.28 -0.58 12.16
CA LEU A 101 14.76 -1.65 11.27
C LEU A 101 16.03 -2.34 11.81
N ALA A 102 16.48 -1.98 13.02
CA ALA A 102 17.67 -2.53 13.66
C ALA A 102 18.99 -2.26 12.90
N SER A 103 19.02 -1.19 12.10
CA SER A 103 20.18 -0.79 11.30
C SER A 103 20.90 0.45 11.82
N ASP A 104 20.54 0.92 13.01
CA ASP A 104 21.27 1.97 13.72
C ASP A 104 22.78 1.66 13.77
N ARG A 105 23.54 2.44 13.00
CA ARG A 105 25.00 2.30 12.87
C ARG A 105 25.73 2.60 14.18
N GLU A 106 25.09 3.34 15.09
CA GLU A 106 25.66 3.69 16.39
C GLU A 106 25.30 2.66 17.47
N ALA A 107 24.53 1.62 17.17
CA ALA A 107 24.08 0.59 18.12
C ALA A 107 25.23 0.01 18.99
N GLU A 108 26.43 -0.15 18.41
CA GLU A 108 27.60 -0.70 19.11
C GLU A 108 28.31 0.32 20.05
N LYS A 109 28.02 1.62 19.92
CA LYS A 109 28.62 2.72 20.71
C LYS A 109 27.65 3.39 21.68
N GLY A 110 26.49 2.77 21.94
CA GLY A 110 25.42 3.37 22.74
C GLY A 110 24.29 4.00 21.93
N GLY A 111 24.11 3.56 20.68
CA GLY A 111 22.98 3.91 19.84
C GLY A 111 21.63 3.55 20.47
N LEU A 112 20.56 3.97 19.80
CA LEU A 112 19.21 3.90 20.33
C LEU A 112 18.68 2.46 20.35
N ASN A 113 19.13 1.61 19.41
CA ASN A 113 18.78 0.18 19.39
C ASN A 113 19.99 -0.74 19.58
N PRO A 114 20.61 -0.82 20.77
CA PRO A 114 21.84 -1.59 20.99
C PRO A 114 21.66 -3.11 20.84
N ARG A 115 20.42 -3.62 20.99
CA ARG A 115 20.12 -5.06 20.85
C ARG A 115 19.79 -5.46 19.40
N ARG A 116 19.78 -4.51 18.47
CA ARG A 116 19.42 -4.74 17.05
C ARG A 116 18.12 -5.54 16.88
N ILE A 117 17.10 -5.18 17.68
CA ILE A 117 15.77 -5.82 17.57
C ILE A 117 14.97 -5.09 16.50
N PRO A 118 14.47 -5.76 15.45
CA PRO A 118 13.57 -5.12 14.49
C PRO A 118 12.20 -4.91 15.14
N PHE A 119 11.76 -3.65 15.19
CA PHE A 119 10.45 -3.25 15.71
C PHE A 119 9.44 -2.96 14.61
N TYR A 120 9.89 -2.85 13.36
CA TYR A 120 9.03 -2.69 12.20
C TYR A 120 9.42 -3.67 11.08
N SER A 121 8.42 -4.17 10.38
CA SER A 121 8.59 -5.04 9.21
C SER A 121 7.52 -4.71 8.17
N GLY A 122 7.92 -3.98 7.12
CA GLY A 122 7.05 -3.63 6.01
C GLY A 122 7.40 -4.37 4.72
N SER A 123 6.49 -4.31 3.75
CA SER A 123 6.78 -4.77 2.39
C SER A 123 7.85 -3.88 1.74
N LYS A 124 8.59 -4.40 0.76
CA LYS A 124 9.56 -3.61 -0.01
C LYS A 124 8.84 -2.49 -0.79
N ALA A 125 9.38 -1.27 -0.71
CA ALA A 125 8.88 -0.13 -1.45
C ALA A 125 9.00 -0.34 -2.97
N LYS A 126 8.07 0.25 -3.70
CA LYS A 126 8.03 0.25 -5.17
C LYS A 126 8.62 1.55 -5.70
N PRO A 127 9.39 1.53 -6.79
CA PRO A 127 9.86 2.76 -7.41
C PRO A 127 8.67 3.60 -7.91
N ALA A 128 8.78 4.91 -7.75
CA ALA A 128 7.87 5.93 -8.27
C ALA A 128 8.62 6.89 -9.21
N GLU A 129 7.91 7.86 -9.79
CA GLU A 129 8.51 8.85 -10.68
C GLU A 129 9.46 9.78 -9.92
N GLY A 130 10.49 10.28 -10.61
CA GLY A 130 11.43 11.26 -10.04
C GLY A 130 12.39 10.71 -8.99
N GLY A 131 12.64 9.40 -8.96
CA GLY A 131 13.55 8.77 -7.98
C GLY A 131 12.95 8.58 -6.59
N LYS A 132 11.66 8.89 -6.41
CA LYS A 132 10.91 8.60 -5.19
C LYS A 132 10.48 7.13 -5.12
N PHE A 133 9.99 6.73 -3.96
CA PHE A 133 9.44 5.41 -3.72
C PHE A 133 8.04 5.50 -3.15
N ARG A 134 7.30 4.40 -3.19
CA ARG A 134 5.94 4.32 -2.64
C ARG A 134 5.63 2.96 -2.04
N LYS A 135 4.71 2.94 -1.09
CA LYS A 135 4.07 1.74 -0.52
C LYS A 135 5.10 0.73 0.00
N GLY A 136 5.80 1.09 1.07
CA GLY A 136 6.64 0.18 1.83
C GLY A 136 8.00 0.74 2.21
N VAL A 137 8.87 -0.15 2.68
CA VAL A 137 10.22 0.15 3.14
C VAL A 137 11.20 0.10 1.98
N LYS A 138 11.85 1.22 1.72
CA LYS A 138 13.05 1.29 0.88
C LYS A 138 14.24 1.00 1.77
N ALA A 139 14.71 -0.24 1.73
CA ALA A 139 15.92 -0.64 2.43
C ALA A 139 17.15 -0.37 1.55
N GLU A 140 18.17 0.24 2.13
CA GLU A 140 19.47 0.49 1.53
C GLU A 140 20.45 -0.67 1.81
N ALA A 141 21.60 -0.66 1.13
CA ALA A 141 22.59 -1.74 1.23
C ALA A 141 23.23 -1.90 2.62
N ASP A 142 23.18 -0.86 3.43
CA ASP A 142 23.66 -0.83 4.82
C ASP A 142 22.59 -1.22 5.85
N GLY A 143 21.39 -1.58 5.40
CA GLY A 143 20.25 -1.92 6.24
C GLY A 143 19.43 -0.70 6.71
N SER A 144 19.90 0.53 6.48
CA SER A 144 19.10 1.73 6.70
C SER A 144 17.88 1.71 5.80
N GLY A 145 16.83 2.45 6.16
CA GLY A 145 15.67 2.47 5.29
C GLY A 145 14.69 3.57 5.56
N GLU A 146 13.76 3.73 4.64
CA GLU A 146 12.74 4.75 4.70
C GLU A 146 11.38 4.11 4.42
N LEU A 147 10.35 4.49 5.17
CA LEU A 147 9.00 4.01 4.93
C LEU A 147 8.22 5.04 4.12
N TRP A 148 7.76 4.63 2.95
CA TRP A 148 7.03 5.45 2.01
C TRP A 148 5.56 5.05 1.94
N ASP A 149 4.67 6.03 1.94
CA ASP A 149 3.25 5.83 1.71
C ASP A 149 2.96 5.59 0.20
N PRO A 150 1.72 5.24 -0.19
CA PRO A 150 1.35 5.03 -1.60
C PRO A 150 1.46 6.27 -2.51
N TRP A 151 1.55 7.47 -1.94
CA TRP A 151 1.62 8.76 -2.63
C TRP A 151 3.03 9.33 -2.70
N SER A 152 4.03 8.54 -2.29
CA SER A 152 5.44 8.90 -2.32
C SER A 152 5.79 10.04 -1.37
N GLU A 153 5.19 9.99 -0.18
CA GLU A 153 5.55 10.80 0.98
C GLU A 153 5.84 9.93 2.19
N TYR A 154 6.44 10.55 3.21
CA TYR A 154 6.70 9.90 4.49
C TYR A 154 5.51 10.03 5.45
N TYR A 155 5.45 9.12 6.41
CA TYR A 155 4.56 9.26 7.55
C TYR A 155 5.14 10.27 8.53
N TYR A 156 4.27 11.06 9.13
CA TYR A 156 4.58 11.95 10.23
C TYR A 156 4.34 11.21 11.54
N VAL A 157 5.25 11.38 12.48
CA VAL A 157 5.20 10.72 13.78
C VAL A 157 5.36 11.78 14.86
N VAL A 158 4.53 11.73 15.89
CA VAL A 158 4.78 12.50 17.11
C VAL A 158 4.71 11.54 18.28
N MET A 159 5.67 11.66 19.17
CA MET A 159 5.85 10.82 20.34
C MET A 159 5.75 11.69 21.60
N ASP A 160 5.20 11.14 22.67
CA ASP A 160 5.08 11.80 23.96
C ASP A 160 6.45 11.86 24.67
N THR A 161 7.28 12.84 24.30
CA THR A 161 8.64 12.97 24.84
C THR A 161 8.69 13.47 26.27
N ASP A 162 7.61 14.07 26.79
CA ASP A 162 7.50 14.56 28.16
C ASP A 162 6.73 13.60 29.09
N TYR A 163 6.33 12.42 28.58
CA TYR A 163 5.70 11.32 29.33
C TYR A 163 4.42 11.74 30.07
N ASN A 164 3.69 12.69 29.52
CA ASN A 164 2.45 13.22 30.10
C ASN A 164 1.20 12.47 29.59
N ASN A 165 1.39 11.43 28.75
CA ASN A 165 0.39 10.64 28.03
C ASN A 165 -0.52 11.48 27.11
N ARG A 166 -0.05 12.63 26.63
CA ARG A 166 -0.79 13.61 25.83
C ARG A 166 0.09 14.26 24.78
N ILE A 167 -0.22 13.99 23.52
CA ILE A 167 0.45 14.63 22.40
C ILE A 167 -0.34 15.87 21.96
N PRO A 168 0.30 17.04 21.75
CA PRO A 168 -0.32 18.18 21.11
C PRO A 168 -0.91 17.79 19.75
N ALA A 169 -2.17 18.14 19.51
CA ALA A 169 -2.80 17.77 18.26
C ALA A 169 -2.11 18.52 17.09
N PRO A 170 -1.93 17.86 15.93
CA PRO A 170 -1.41 18.53 14.74
C PRO A 170 -2.26 19.73 14.32
N THR A 171 -1.66 20.66 13.57
CA THR A 171 -2.27 21.94 13.16
C THR A 171 -3.57 21.80 12.37
N PHE A 172 -3.74 20.71 11.63
CA PHE A 172 -4.97 20.42 10.88
C PHE A 172 -6.15 20.01 11.78
N VAL A 173 -5.90 19.63 13.04
CA VAL A 173 -6.94 19.27 14.02
C VAL A 173 -7.42 20.52 14.75
N ARG A 174 -8.57 21.06 14.34
CA ARG A 174 -9.06 22.36 14.84
C ARG A 174 -9.72 22.34 16.23
N GLU A 175 -10.34 21.22 16.59
CA GLU A 175 -11.23 21.15 17.76
C GLU A 175 -10.57 20.56 19.01
N VAL A 176 -9.48 19.82 18.85
CA VAL A 176 -8.81 19.08 19.92
C VAL A 176 -7.42 19.66 20.12
N LYS A 177 -7.09 20.09 21.34
CA LYS A 177 -5.74 20.62 21.65
C LYS A 177 -4.69 19.56 21.93
N SER A 178 -5.12 18.42 22.51
CA SER A 178 -4.22 17.32 22.84
C SER A 178 -4.95 15.98 22.71
N ILE A 179 -4.23 14.98 22.23
CA ILE A 179 -4.72 13.63 22.01
C ILE A 179 -4.12 12.74 23.12
N PRO A 180 -4.95 11.97 23.88
CA PRO A 180 -4.48 11.15 25.00
C PRO A 180 -3.85 9.84 24.49
N GLN A 181 -2.75 9.95 23.75
CA GLN A 181 -1.98 8.84 23.19
C GLN A 181 -0.49 9.12 23.37
N GLY A 182 0.30 8.06 23.59
CA GLY A 182 1.77 8.18 23.70
C GLY A 182 2.49 8.29 22.35
N VAL A 183 1.83 7.89 21.26
CA VAL A 183 2.34 7.99 19.89
C VAL A 183 1.18 8.22 18.93
N ILE A 184 1.32 9.20 18.05
CA ILE A 184 0.42 9.42 16.92
C ILE A 184 1.21 9.35 15.62
N VAL A 185 0.61 8.75 14.60
CA VAL A 185 1.16 8.65 13.25
C VAL A 185 0.10 9.10 12.26
N TRP A 186 0.49 9.85 11.23
CA TRP A 186 -0.40 10.18 10.12
C TRP A 186 0.33 10.29 8.77
N SER A 187 -0.43 10.20 7.69
CA SER A 187 0.00 10.55 6.33
C SER A 187 -0.99 11.56 5.75
N THR A 188 -0.49 12.47 4.93
CA THR A 188 -1.31 13.47 4.21
C THR A 188 -2.18 12.84 3.12
N GLY A 189 -1.87 11.61 2.73
CA GLY A 189 -2.61 10.90 1.70
C GLY A 189 -2.39 11.48 0.30
N GLU A 190 -3.44 11.43 -0.53
CA GLU A 190 -3.38 11.89 -1.93
C GLU A 190 -3.18 13.40 -2.06
N HIS A 191 -3.72 14.15 -1.10
CA HIS A 191 -3.62 15.60 -1.07
C HIS A 191 -2.46 15.95 -0.16
N LEU A 192 -1.40 16.52 -0.72
CA LEU A 192 -0.23 17.00 0.03
C LEU A 192 -0.54 18.25 0.88
N THR A 193 -1.81 18.45 1.24
CA THR A 193 -2.33 19.56 2.02
C THR A 193 -2.84 19.03 3.36
N ASP A 194 -2.61 19.81 4.40
CA ASP A 194 -2.91 19.44 5.79
C ASP A 194 -4.42 19.66 6.07
N ASP A 195 -5.26 18.87 5.39
CA ASP A 195 -6.71 18.97 5.37
C ASP A 195 -7.40 17.76 6.05
N ASN A 196 -8.74 17.75 6.07
CA ASN A 196 -9.55 16.72 6.73
C ASN A 196 -9.41 15.29 6.15
N ASP A 197 -8.69 15.12 5.05
CA ASP A 197 -8.52 13.83 4.36
C ASP A 197 -7.26 13.06 4.82
N ASN A 198 -6.51 13.60 5.80
CA ASN A 198 -5.34 12.96 6.39
C ASN A 198 -5.70 11.60 7.00
N ILE A 199 -4.82 10.61 6.81
CA ILE A 199 -4.99 9.26 7.36
C ILE A 199 -4.28 9.21 8.70
N THR A 200 -5.06 9.13 9.79
CA THR A 200 -4.59 9.20 11.17
C THR A 200 -4.71 7.87 11.93
N THR A 201 -3.95 7.71 13.01
CA THR A 201 -4.04 6.57 13.93
C THR A 201 -4.89 6.82 15.19
N TRP A 202 -5.56 7.97 15.29
CA TRP A 202 -6.44 8.36 16.41
C TRP A 202 -7.82 8.75 15.91
#